data_AF-A0A7W1CPA1-F1
#
_entry.id   AF-A0A7W1CPA1-F1
#
_cell.length_a   1.000
_cell.length_b   1.000
_cell.length_c   1.000
_cell.angle_alpha   90.00
_cell.angle_beta   90.00
_cell.angle_gamma   90.00
#
_symmetry.space_group_name_H-M   'P 1'
#
loop_
_entity.id
_entity.type
_entity.pdbx_description
1 polymer ?
#
loop_
_entity_poly.entity_id
_entity_poly.type
_entity_poly.pdbx_seq_one_letter_code
_entity_poly.pdbx_strand_id
1 'polypeptide(L)'
;LGRLYATFSSAVLGLAVYDTQCGAKVFRNSPALRSALAQPFTGRWSFDVELLGRLARDGVPTAAFLEVPLQAWTDVHGSKLRPRGAISAAVDLARVSVKLRRYPSGDQDRGRSNKPTV
;
A
#
# COMPACT_ATOMS: atom_id res chain seq x y z
N LEU A 1 -1.49 -18.97 7.10
CA LEU A 1 -1.21 -18.09 5.93
C LEU A 1 -1.21 -16.61 6.30
N GLY A 2 -2.25 -16.07 6.94
CA GLY A 2 -2.32 -14.65 7.32
C GLY A 2 -1.13 -14.15 8.16
N ARG A 3 -0.71 -14.88 9.21
CA ARG A 3 0.44 -14.46 10.05
C ARG A 3 1.77 -14.35 9.28
N LEU A 4 2.04 -15.29 8.37
CA LEU A 4 3.26 -15.23 7.54
C LEU A 4 3.20 -14.02 6.59
N TYR A 5 2.04 -13.75 5.99
CA TYR A 5 1.87 -12.59 5.12
C TYR A 5 2.00 -11.27 5.88
N ALA A 6 1.45 -11.17 7.11
CA ALA A 6 1.62 -10.02 7.99
C ALA A 6 3.10 -9.77 8.36
N THR A 7 3.85 -10.83 8.67
CA THR A 7 5.28 -10.72 8.97
C THR A 7 6.09 -10.29 7.74
N PHE A 8 5.83 -10.87 6.57
CA PHE A 8 6.54 -10.50 5.35
C PHE A 8 6.18 -9.08 4.88
N SER A 9 4.91 -8.67 4.95
CA SER A 9 4.50 -7.31 4.59
C SER A 9 5.09 -6.26 5.53
N SER A 10 5.12 -6.52 6.84
CA SER A 10 5.79 -5.65 7.82
C SER A 10 7.29 -5.53 7.53
N ALA A 11 7.96 -6.63 7.20
CA ALA A 11 9.39 -6.64 6.86
C ALA A 11 9.68 -5.91 5.53
N VAL A 12 8.77 -6.00 4.57
CA VAL A 12 8.90 -5.35 3.26
C VAL A 12 8.66 -3.84 3.34
N LEU A 13 7.68 -3.43 4.14
CA LEU A 13 7.34 -2.02 4.29
C LEU A 13 8.22 -1.30 5.31
N GLY A 14 8.86 -2.02 6.24
CA GLY A 14 9.46 -1.41 7.43
C GLY A 14 8.40 -0.75 8.33
N LEU A 15 7.14 -1.14 8.16
CA LEU A 15 5.98 -0.60 8.85
C LEU A 15 5.38 -1.72 9.69
N ALA A 16 5.08 -1.43 10.95
CA ALA A 16 4.28 -2.32 11.78
C ALA A 16 2.81 -2.24 11.35
N VAL A 17 2.49 -2.68 10.13
CA VAL A 17 1.11 -2.85 9.69
C VAL A 17 0.69 -4.25 10.08
N TYR A 18 -0.19 -4.33 11.09
CA TYR A 18 -0.62 -5.60 11.68
C TYR A 18 -1.55 -6.36 10.73
N ASP A 19 -2.35 -5.64 9.93
CA ASP A 19 -3.17 -6.22 8.87
C ASP A 19 -3.30 -5.26 7.66
N THR A 20 -2.44 -5.43 6.65
CA THR A 20 -2.56 -4.65 5.41
C THR A 20 -3.78 -5.08 4.59
N GLN A 21 -4.34 -6.26 4.83
CA GLN A 21 -5.33 -6.92 3.98
C GLN A 21 -6.78 -6.65 4.43
N CYS A 22 -7.07 -5.44 4.93
CA CYS A 22 -8.47 -5.03 5.10
C CYS A 22 -9.13 -4.75 3.73
N GLY A 23 -10.34 -5.27 3.52
CA GLY A 23 -11.07 -5.09 2.25
C GLY A 23 -11.59 -3.66 2.02
N ALA A 24 -11.64 -2.83 3.07
CA ALA A 24 -12.13 -1.46 3.02
C ALA A 24 -11.03 -0.47 3.44
N LYS A 25 -10.76 0.52 2.58
CA LYS A 25 -9.74 1.56 2.81
C LYS A 25 -10.28 2.91 2.39
N VAL A 26 -10.11 3.94 3.22
CA VAL A 26 -10.58 5.31 2.96
C VAL A 26 -9.37 6.25 2.98
N PHE A 27 -9.26 7.10 1.97
CA PHE A 27 -8.14 8.03 1.85
C PHE A 27 -8.65 9.44 1.56
N ARG A 28 -7.98 10.44 2.13
CA ARG A 28 -8.19 11.84 1.72
C ARG A 28 -7.66 12.03 0.31
N ASN A 29 -8.43 12.71 -0.54
CA ASN A 29 -8.01 13.10 -1.88
C ASN A 29 -6.88 14.15 -1.81
N SER A 30 -5.64 13.66 -1.76
CA SER A 30 -4.43 14.46 -1.61
C SER A 30 -3.53 14.33 -2.84
N PRO A 31 -2.60 15.27 -3.06
CA PRO A 31 -1.61 15.15 -4.13
C PRO A 31 -0.79 13.84 -4.03
N ALA A 32 -0.43 13.41 -2.82
CA ALA A 32 0.29 12.16 -2.58
C ALA A 32 -0.54 10.94 -3.01
N LEU A 33 -1.85 10.92 -2.70
CA LEU A 33 -2.73 9.84 -3.17
C LEU A 33 -2.85 9.82 -4.70
N ARG A 34 -3.01 10.99 -5.32
CA ARG A 34 -3.09 11.09 -6.79
C ARG A 34 -1.80 10.61 -7.46
N SER A 35 -0.64 11.02 -6.95
CA SER A 35 0.67 10.54 -7.38
C SER A 35 0.77 9.01 -7.25
N ALA A 36 0.45 8.48 -6.07
CA ALA A 36 0.51 7.06 -5.79
C ALA A 36 -0.44 6.22 -6.66
N LEU A 37 -1.58 6.76 -7.10
CA LEU A 37 -2.53 6.09 -8.00
C LEU A 37 -2.20 6.26 -9.49
N ALA A 38 -1.40 7.26 -9.86
CA ALA A 38 -1.09 7.57 -11.26
C ALA A 38 -0.22 6.49 -11.94
N GLN A 39 0.54 5.73 -11.15
CA GLN A 39 1.35 4.62 -11.67
C GLN A 39 0.63 3.27 -11.53
N PRO A 40 0.70 2.38 -12.53
CA PRO A 40 0.13 1.04 -12.41
C PRO A 40 0.71 0.26 -11.22
N PHE A 41 -0.13 -0.50 -10.53
CA PHE A 41 0.29 -1.42 -9.48
C PHE A 41 0.99 -2.66 -10.07
N THR A 42 1.88 -3.24 -9.28
CA THR A 42 2.72 -4.39 -9.66
C THR A 42 1.94 -5.69 -9.75
N GLY A 43 0.92 -5.82 -8.90
CA GLY A 43 0.18 -7.06 -8.74
C GLY A 43 -1.18 -6.80 -8.10
N ARG A 44 -2.07 -7.79 -8.24
CA ARG A 44 -3.45 -7.69 -7.75
C ARG A 44 -3.55 -8.02 -6.26
N TRP A 45 -2.67 -8.88 -5.75
CA TRP A 45 -2.77 -9.41 -4.39
C TRP A 45 -2.16 -8.51 -3.31
N SER A 46 -1.16 -7.72 -3.67
CA SER A 46 -0.39 -6.87 -2.75
C SER A 46 -0.44 -5.40 -3.13
N PHE A 47 -1.52 -4.98 -3.81
CA PHE A 47 -1.67 -3.60 -4.30
C PHE A 47 -1.75 -2.60 -3.14
N ASP A 48 -2.36 -2.99 -2.03
CA ASP A 48 -2.53 -2.17 -0.84
C ASP A 48 -1.21 -1.91 -0.12
N VAL A 49 -0.37 -2.93 0.02
CA VAL A 49 1.01 -2.83 0.49
C VAL A 49 1.78 -1.82 -0.39
N GLU A 50 1.68 -1.96 -1.71
CA GLU A 50 2.34 -1.03 -2.64
C GLU A 50 1.81 0.41 -2.49
N LEU A 51 0.49 0.59 -2.37
CA LEU A 51 -0.13 1.89 -2.18
C LEU A 51 0.38 2.59 -0.91
N LEU A 52 0.38 1.88 0.22
CA LEU A 52 0.88 2.42 1.50
C LEU A 52 2.37 2.76 1.41
N GLY A 53 3.17 1.91 0.75
CA GLY A 53 4.59 2.16 0.52
C GLY A 53 4.85 3.41 -0.33
N ARG A 54 4.06 3.64 -1.39
CA ARG A 54 4.15 4.85 -2.21
C ARG A 54 3.78 6.11 -1.43
N LEU A 55 2.69 6.06 -0.67
CA LEU A 55 2.27 7.18 0.18
C LEU A 55 3.35 7.54 1.21
N ALA A 56 3.96 6.54 1.84
CA ALA A 56 5.06 6.76 2.78
C ALA A 56 6.29 7.39 2.12
N ARG A 57 6.63 6.97 0.89
CA ARG A 57 7.73 7.55 0.09
C ARG A 57 7.44 8.97 -0.39
N ASP A 58 6.17 9.30 -0.58
CA ASP A 58 5.68 10.65 -0.91
C ASP A 58 5.46 11.53 0.34
N GLY A 59 6.01 11.11 1.50
CA GLY A 59 6.06 11.91 2.72
C GLY A 59 4.82 11.82 3.61
N VAL A 60 3.89 10.88 3.35
CA VAL A 60 2.79 10.62 4.28
C VAL A 60 3.34 9.87 5.49
N PRO A 61 3.27 10.44 6.71
CA PRO A 61 3.78 9.76 7.89
C PRO A 61 2.94 8.52 8.17
N THR A 62 3.61 7.50 8.66
CA THR A 62 3.01 6.19 8.93
C THR A 62 1.93 6.26 10.00
N ALA A 63 2.10 7.18 10.96
CA ALA A 63 1.11 7.52 11.99
C ALA A 63 -0.20 8.12 11.43
N ALA A 64 -0.24 8.52 10.15
CA ALA A 64 -1.47 8.96 9.50
C ALA A 64 -2.36 7.78 9.06
N PHE A 65 -1.85 6.54 9.10
CA PHE A 65 -2.63 5.35 8.81
C PHE A 65 -3.25 4.82 10.10
N LEU A 66 -4.58 4.83 10.16
CA LEU A 66 -5.35 4.33 11.29
C LEU A 66 -6.06 3.03 10.91
N GLU A 67 -5.81 1.97 11.67
CA GLU A 67 -6.59 0.74 11.62
C GLU A 67 -7.79 0.90 12.57
N VAL A 68 -9.00 0.80 12.03
CA VAL A 68 -10.25 0.86 12.81
C VAL A 68 -10.91 -0.51 12.80
N PRO A 69 -11.07 -1.18 13.96
CA PRO A 69 -11.69 -2.50 14.01
C PRO A 69 -13.17 -2.42 13.64
N LEU A 70 -13.61 -3.33 12.76
CA LEU A 70 -15.02 -3.47 12.44
C LEU A 70 -15.76 -4.18 13.58
N GLN A 71 -16.88 -3.59 14.02
CA GLN A 71 -17.72 -4.17 15.09
C GLN A 71 -18.45 -5.44 14.63
N ALA A 72 -18.80 -5.50 13.34
CA ALA A 72 -19.42 -6.65 12.71
C ALA A 72 -18.92 -6.76 11.27
N TRP A 73 -18.68 -7.98 10.82
CA TRP A 73 -18.35 -8.31 9.45
C TRP A 73 -19.20 -9.49 9.00
N THR A 74 -19.90 -9.33 7.89
CA THR A 74 -20.72 -10.40 7.30
C THR A 74 -19.94 -11.03 6.16
N ASP A 75 -19.37 -12.21 6.41
CA ASP A 75 -18.65 -12.95 5.37
C ASP A 75 -19.61 -13.51 4.32
N VAL A 76 -19.38 -13.14 3.06
CA VAL A 76 -19.99 -13.81 1.92
C VAL A 76 -19.31 -15.16 1.69
N HIS A 77 -20.09 -16.24 1.80
CA HIS A 77 -19.61 -17.59 1.55
C HIS A 77 -19.16 -17.79 0.09
N GLY A 78 -18.00 -18.44 -0.09
CA GLY A 78 -17.51 -18.88 -1.43
C GLY A 78 -16.09 -18.44 -1.78
N SER A 79 -15.51 -17.47 -1.09
CA SER A 79 -14.15 -16.97 -1.37
C SER A 79 -13.10 -17.67 -0.51
N LYS A 80 -12.74 -18.93 -0.85
CA LYS A 80 -11.61 -19.61 -0.21
C LYS A 80 -10.32 -19.36 -1.00
N LEU A 81 -9.28 -18.89 -0.31
CA LEU A 81 -7.96 -18.71 -0.89
C LEU A 81 -7.39 -20.07 -1.31
N ARG A 82 -7.19 -20.27 -2.61
CA ARG A 82 -6.53 -21.48 -3.14
C ARG A 82 -5.00 -21.35 -2.94
N PRO A 83 -4.25 -22.47 -2.80
CA PRO A 83 -2.79 -22.43 -2.66
C PRO A 83 -2.08 -21.63 -3.76
N ARG A 84 -2.58 -21.68 -5.00
CA ARG A 84 -2.08 -20.86 -6.11
C ARG A 84 -2.20 -19.36 -5.84
N GLY A 85 -3.31 -18.92 -5.26
CA GLY A 85 -3.52 -17.52 -4.87
C GLY A 85 -2.55 -17.08 -3.79
N ALA A 86 -2.23 -17.96 -2.84
CA ALA A 86 -1.22 -17.68 -1.82
C ALA A 86 0.19 -17.50 -2.40
N ILE A 87 0.58 -18.35 -3.37
CA ILE A 87 1.86 -18.23 -4.07
C ILE A 87 1.90 -16.94 -4.89
N SER A 88 0.81 -16.62 -5.62
CA SER A 88 0.71 -15.35 -6.35
C SER A 88 0.86 -14.14 -5.42
N ALA A 89 0.23 -14.17 -4.24
CA ALA A 89 0.36 -13.10 -3.25
C ALA A 89 1.79 -12.93 -2.72
N ALA A 90 2.50 -14.04 -2.47
CA ALA A 90 3.91 -13.99 -2.06
C ALA A 90 4.83 -13.43 -3.15
N VAL A 91 4.63 -13.85 -4.40
CA VAL A 91 5.40 -13.33 -5.55
C VAL A 91 5.10 -11.85 -5.78
N ASP A 92 3.84 -11.43 -5.72
CA ASP A 92 3.44 -10.02 -5.82
C ASP A 92 4.13 -9.20 -4.73
N LEU A 93 4.13 -9.69 -3.48
CA LEU A 93 4.78 -9.01 -2.36
C LEU A 93 6.29 -8.84 -2.58
N ALA A 94 6.99 -9.87 -3.05
CA ALA A 94 8.42 -9.77 -3.37
C ALA A 94 8.70 -8.72 -4.47
N ARG A 95 7.87 -8.67 -5.52
CA ARG A 95 8.02 -7.67 -6.59
C ARG A 95 7.74 -6.26 -6.11
N VAL A 96 6.69 -6.07 -5.29
CA VAL A 96 6.37 -4.78 -4.66
C VAL A 96 7.55 -4.29 -3.83
N SER A 97 8.19 -5.17 -3.06
CA SER A 97 9.39 -4.86 -2.27
C SER A 97 10.50 -4.26 -3.11
N VAL A 98 10.79 -4.88 -4.26
CA VAL A 98 11.83 -4.41 -5.19
C VAL A 98 11.44 -3.09 -5.84
N LYS A 99 10.18 -2.93 -6.23
CA LYS A 99 9.69 -1.70 -6.86
C LYS A 99 9.70 -0.52 -5.89
N LEU A 100 9.28 -0.71 -4.64
CA LEU A 100 9.31 0.35 -3.62
C LEU A 100 10.72 0.80 -3.27
N ARG A 101 11.74 -0.07 -3.40
CA ARG A 101 13.15 0.33 -3.25
C ARG A 101 13.64 1.26 -4.37
N ARG A 102 13.01 1.18 -5.55
CA ARG A 102 13.32 2.00 -6.73
C ARG A 102 12.33 3.15 -6.93
N TYR A 103 11.30 3.24 -6.09
CA TYR A 103 10.27 4.26 -6.22
C TYR A 103 10.87 5.61 -5.83
N PRO A 104 10.88 6.60 -6.75
CA PRO A 104 11.44 7.91 -6.44
C PRO A 104 10.62 8.56 -5.33
N SER A 105 11.31 9.02 -4.27
CA SER A 105 10.67 9.78 -3.21
C SER A 105 10.17 11.11 -3.78
N GLY A 106 8.92 11.50 -3.48
CA GLY A 106 8.26 12.70 -4.00
C GLY A 106 8.86 14.06 -3.57
N ASP A 107 10.14 14.13 -3.24
CA ASP A 107 10.83 15.34 -2.74
C ASP A 107 11.58 16.14 -3.81
N GLN A 108 11.46 15.81 -5.10
CA GLN A 108 12.22 16.48 -6.18
C GLN A 108 11.45 17.48 -7.04
N ASP A 109 10.12 17.60 -6.96
CA ASP A 109 9.35 18.47 -7.87
C ASP A 109 8.57 19.64 -7.23
N ARG A 110 8.63 19.82 -5.90
CA ARG A 110 7.98 20.98 -5.25
C ARG A 110 8.70 22.32 -5.46
N GLY A 111 9.92 22.31 -6.03
CA GLY A 111 10.71 23.51 -6.27
C GLY A 111 10.40 24.28 -7.58
N ARG A 112 9.57 23.75 -8.49
CA ARG A 112 9.42 24.32 -9.85
C ARG A 112 8.10 25.06 -10.12
N SER A 113 7.14 25.07 -9.20
CA SER A 113 5.78 25.59 -9.46
C SER A 113 5.43 26.90 -8.73
N ASN A 114 6.41 27.73 -8.34
CA ASN A 114 6.09 29.07 -7.81
C ASN A 114 6.96 30.15 -8.47
N LYS A 115 6.62 30.51 -9.72
CA LYS A 115 6.90 31.86 -10.22
C LYS A 115 5.58 32.64 -10.17
N PRO A 116 5.51 33.76 -9.43
CA PRO A 116 4.35 34.63 -9.51
C PRO A 116 4.28 35.20 -10.93
N THR A 117 3.14 35.04 -11.56
CA THR A 117 2.81 35.76 -12.79
C THR A 117 2.63 37.22 -12.41
N VAL A 118 3.56 38.07 -12.84
CA VAL A 118 3.39 39.52 -12.89
C VAL A 118 2.60 39.87 -14.13
#